data_AF-A0A8H7V8D6-F1
#
_entry.id   AF-A0A8H7V8D6-F1
#
_cell.length_a   1.000
_cell.length_b   1.000
_cell.length_c   1.000
_cell.angle_alpha   90.00
_cell.angle_beta   90.00
_cell.angle_gamma   90.00
#
_symmetry.space_group_name_H-M   'P 1'
#
loop_
_entity.id
_entity.type
_entity.pdbx_description
1 polymer ?
#
loop_
_entity_poly.entity_id
_entity_poly.type
_entity_poly.pdbx_seq_one_letter_code
_entity_poly.pdbx_strand_id
1 'polypeptide(L)'
;MEATKHAEVDTVQAGKHILIQMPSGGAKIINLKANSNVGLGKFGTFNSDKLIGKPFGLSYEILGKDDDLRPVGHVSKNTIVEETTANNREIIDDAAVQKLSYEEVIRLKEQGEQGKLGTEEIIKLMVDSHSEFSKKTEYSKAKYIERKKKKFMKVFTPVRPTISTMVDYFFSKNPDKIKHLRIDTLSQLLCLANVHANNKMLVVDDTQGLIVASMLERMGGHGQVVAIHEGDHHNYDVLRYMNFSKEIQDTLYTVPFALVDPETQDEPFEVLTDEQFATLEDDPRRTYLRRKAAYDYKVKSRRLLHEGDFDGLIISSSLTPESVIKVLMKYMCGSRPVVVYSFNKEVLLQAAYWMRRSTDFLNAELTESSLREYQVLPGRMHPNMMMSCGGGYLLTALRIIDCPFDPSLAKRDGTDRRFKKKKTETPSADSPAVDSPVVDSPVVDSPAIDSPAIDSPAVDSPAMEE
;
A
#
# COMPACT_ATOMS: atom_id res chain seq x y z
N MET A 1 0.84 -18.42 27.50
CA MET A 1 0.11 -18.06 26.28
C MET A 1 -0.87 -16.96 26.64
N GLU A 2 -0.39 -15.72 26.72
CA GLU A 2 -1.30 -14.57 26.76
C GLU A 2 -1.97 -14.49 25.39
N ALA A 3 -3.29 -14.59 25.36
CA ALA A 3 -4.07 -14.30 24.17
C ALA A 3 -3.69 -12.91 23.67
N THR A 4 -3.24 -12.82 22.43
CA THR A 4 -2.99 -11.57 21.71
C THR A 4 -4.16 -10.60 21.92
N LYS A 5 -3.94 -9.52 22.68
CA LYS A 5 -4.94 -8.49 23.02
C LYS A 5 -5.43 -7.66 21.80
N HIS A 6 -4.98 -7.99 20.60
CA HIS A 6 -5.30 -7.29 19.35
C HIS A 6 -6.23 -8.08 18.41
N ALA A 7 -7.12 -8.91 18.93
CA ALA A 7 -8.25 -9.39 18.13
C ALA A 7 -9.24 -8.22 17.91
N GLU A 8 -8.86 -7.26 17.07
CA GLU A 8 -9.79 -6.27 16.53
C GLU A 8 -10.95 -7.04 15.91
N VAL A 9 -12.12 -6.88 16.51
CA VAL A 9 -13.34 -7.56 16.07
C VAL A 9 -13.53 -7.26 14.57
N ASP A 10 -13.60 -8.29 13.74
CA ASP A 10 -13.69 -8.23 12.27
C ASP A 10 -15.08 -7.77 11.78
N THR A 11 -15.63 -6.77 12.48
CA THR A 11 -16.97 -6.25 12.30
C THR A 11 -16.95 -4.75 12.17
N VAL A 12 -17.91 -4.22 11.44
CA VAL A 12 -18.13 -2.79 11.26
C VAL A 12 -18.52 -2.15 12.60
N GLN A 13 -17.86 -1.05 12.95
CA GLN A 13 -18.09 -0.33 14.21
C GLN A 13 -18.56 1.11 13.97
N ALA A 14 -19.33 1.63 14.93
CA ALA A 14 -19.73 3.03 14.97
C ALA A 14 -18.52 3.96 15.20
N GLY A 15 -18.54 5.14 14.57
CA GLY A 15 -17.52 6.19 14.69
C GLY A 15 -16.22 5.90 13.93
N LYS A 16 -16.08 4.71 13.32
CA LYS A 16 -14.91 4.31 12.54
C LYS A 16 -15.07 4.65 11.06
N HIS A 17 -13.96 4.85 10.38
CA HIS A 17 -13.91 4.97 8.93
C HIS A 17 -14.01 3.59 8.28
N ILE A 18 -14.78 3.46 7.21
CA ILE A 18 -14.86 2.23 6.41
C ILE A 18 -14.75 2.58 4.94
N LEU A 19 -14.26 1.62 4.14
CA LEU A 19 -14.32 1.71 2.69
C LEU A 19 -15.58 1.00 2.21
N ILE A 20 -16.37 1.63 1.35
CA ILE A 20 -17.50 1.00 0.67
C ILE A 20 -17.14 0.82 -0.79
N GLN A 21 -17.00 -0.44 -1.21
CA GLN A 21 -16.75 -0.82 -2.59
C GLN A 21 -18.08 -1.04 -3.32
N MET A 22 -18.19 -0.41 -4.49
CA MET A 22 -19.37 -0.50 -5.34
C MET A 22 -19.18 -1.57 -6.42
N PRO A 23 -20.26 -2.14 -7.00
CA PRO A 23 -20.17 -3.17 -8.03
C PRO A 23 -19.52 -2.65 -9.32
N SER A 24 -19.55 -1.33 -9.52
CA SER A 24 -18.87 -0.67 -10.64
C SER A 24 -17.35 -0.55 -10.46
N GLY A 25 -16.77 -1.04 -9.36
CA GLY A 25 -15.34 -0.99 -9.05
C GLY A 25 -14.92 0.27 -8.27
N GLY A 26 -15.70 1.34 -8.32
CA GLY A 26 -15.44 2.55 -7.53
C GLY A 26 -15.62 2.31 -6.04
N ALA A 27 -14.83 3.00 -5.22
CA ALA A 27 -14.91 2.93 -3.77
C ALA A 27 -15.13 4.33 -3.14
N LYS A 28 -15.64 4.36 -1.91
CA LYS A 28 -15.82 5.58 -1.10
C LYS A 28 -15.40 5.32 0.34
N ILE A 29 -14.68 6.26 0.94
CA ILE A 29 -14.40 6.26 2.38
C ILE A 29 -15.53 7.01 3.10
N ILE A 30 -16.07 6.41 4.16
CA ILE A 30 -17.18 6.97 4.94
C ILE A 30 -16.86 6.82 6.43
N ASN A 31 -17.12 7.87 7.22
CA ASN A 31 -17.16 7.76 8.68
C ASN A 31 -18.56 7.30 9.10
N LEU A 32 -18.66 6.11 9.67
CA LEU A 32 -19.95 5.49 9.99
C LEU A 32 -20.47 5.97 11.35
N LYS A 33 -21.29 7.03 11.37
CA LYS A 33 -21.93 7.50 12.61
C LYS A 33 -23.15 6.64 12.95
N ALA A 34 -23.37 6.35 14.22
CA ALA A 34 -24.60 5.68 14.66
C ALA A 34 -25.83 6.53 14.35
N ASN A 35 -26.96 5.88 14.07
CA ASN A 35 -28.25 6.50 13.75
C ASN A 35 -28.14 7.56 12.65
N SER A 36 -27.44 7.24 11.56
CA SER A 36 -27.27 8.16 10.42
C SER A 36 -27.54 7.46 9.09
N ASN A 37 -28.10 8.21 8.15
CA ASN A 37 -28.35 7.70 6.81
C ASN A 37 -27.11 7.88 5.93
N VAL A 38 -26.63 6.79 5.35
CA VAL A 38 -25.47 6.76 4.46
C VAL A 38 -25.94 6.75 3.01
N GLY A 39 -25.63 7.81 2.27
CA GLY A 39 -25.97 7.94 0.85
C GLY A 39 -24.89 7.42 -0.09
N LEU A 40 -25.24 6.45 -0.94
CA LEU A 40 -24.36 5.91 -1.98
C LEU A 40 -24.64 6.48 -3.39
N GLY A 41 -25.44 7.54 -3.48
CA GLY A 41 -25.83 8.15 -4.76
C GLY A 41 -26.83 7.27 -5.51
N LYS A 42 -26.55 6.94 -6.78
CA LYS A 42 -27.45 6.12 -7.63
C LYS A 42 -27.77 4.72 -7.09
N PHE A 43 -27.05 4.26 -6.07
CA PHE A 43 -27.21 2.93 -5.49
C PHE A 43 -28.14 2.94 -4.27
N GLY A 44 -28.61 4.11 -3.84
CA GLY A 44 -29.56 4.27 -2.74
C GLY A 44 -28.93 4.78 -1.44
N THR A 45 -29.76 4.78 -0.40
CA THR A 45 -29.43 5.18 0.98
C THR A 45 -29.72 4.01 1.90
N PHE A 46 -28.97 3.90 2.99
CA PHE A 46 -29.27 2.92 4.04
C PHE A 46 -28.96 3.50 5.42
N ASN A 47 -29.59 2.98 6.47
CA ASN A 47 -29.30 3.36 7.84
C ASN A 47 -28.02 2.66 8.34
N SER A 48 -27.09 3.43 8.90
CA SER A 48 -25.81 2.93 9.40
C SER A 48 -25.94 1.82 10.46
N ASP A 49 -26.95 1.87 11.32
CA ASP A 49 -27.17 0.91 12.41
C ASP A 49 -27.41 -0.51 11.90
N LYS A 50 -27.92 -0.64 10.67
CA LYS A 50 -28.14 -1.93 10.00
C LYS A 50 -26.84 -2.62 9.60
N LEU A 51 -25.76 -1.84 9.41
CA LEU A 51 -24.45 -2.32 9.02
C LEU A 51 -23.52 -2.52 10.23
N ILE A 52 -23.71 -1.77 11.31
CA ILE A 52 -22.91 -1.87 12.53
C ILE A 52 -23.05 -3.29 13.13
N GLY A 53 -21.93 -3.88 13.54
CA GLY A 53 -21.83 -5.24 14.07
C GLY A 53 -21.81 -6.34 13.00
N LYS A 54 -21.98 -6.00 11.71
CA LYS A 54 -21.86 -6.95 10.61
C LYS A 54 -20.38 -7.14 10.21
N PRO A 55 -19.99 -8.31 9.68
CA PRO A 55 -18.60 -8.54 9.26
C PRO A 55 -18.23 -7.76 8.00
N PHE A 56 -16.94 -7.45 7.86
CA PHE A 56 -16.37 -6.91 6.62
C PHE A 56 -16.36 -7.96 5.50
N GLY A 57 -16.29 -7.50 4.25
CA GLY A 57 -16.12 -8.36 3.06
C GLY A 57 -17.41 -8.97 2.49
N LEU A 58 -18.49 -9.06 3.27
CA LEU A 58 -19.80 -9.51 2.76
C LEU A 58 -20.48 -8.41 1.94
N SER A 59 -21.06 -8.76 0.80
CA SER A 59 -21.86 -7.81 0.02
C SER A 59 -23.29 -7.70 0.57
N TYR A 60 -23.83 -6.48 0.59
CA TYR A 60 -25.20 -6.18 1.03
C TYR A 60 -25.99 -5.50 -0.08
N GLU A 61 -27.26 -5.89 -0.23
CA GLU A 61 -28.24 -5.22 -1.09
C GLU A 61 -29.15 -4.30 -0.25
N ILE A 62 -29.39 -3.10 -0.78
CA ILE A 62 -30.28 -2.11 -0.18
C ILE A 62 -31.72 -2.35 -0.66
N LEU A 63 -32.63 -2.67 0.27
CA LEU A 63 -34.04 -2.87 -0.01
C LEU A 63 -34.84 -1.58 0.22
N GLY A 64 -35.59 -1.15 -0.80
CA GLY A 64 -36.16 0.21 -0.86
C GLY A 64 -37.37 0.53 0.02
N LYS A 65 -37.95 -0.42 0.77
CA LYS A 65 -39.12 -0.15 1.62
C LYS A 65 -38.79 0.21 3.07
N ASP A 66 -37.69 -0.31 3.61
CA ASP A 66 -37.31 -0.15 5.03
C ASP A 66 -35.83 0.20 5.23
N ASP A 67 -35.11 0.55 4.15
CA ASP A 67 -33.64 0.73 4.14
C ASP A 67 -32.89 -0.46 4.76
N ASP A 68 -33.49 -1.65 4.71
CA ASP A 68 -32.97 -2.86 5.32
C ASP A 68 -31.89 -3.49 4.43
N LEU A 69 -30.88 -4.07 5.08
CA LEU A 69 -29.72 -4.63 4.39
C LEU A 69 -29.83 -6.15 4.34
N ARG A 70 -29.92 -6.68 3.12
CA ARG A 70 -29.88 -8.14 2.91
C ARG A 70 -28.47 -8.56 2.53
N PRO A 71 -27.85 -9.55 3.22
CA PRO A 71 -26.61 -10.13 2.76
C PRO A 71 -26.83 -10.86 1.44
N VAL A 72 -25.98 -10.59 0.46
CA VAL A 72 -25.97 -11.24 -0.84
C VAL A 72 -24.73 -12.11 -0.94
N GLY A 73 -24.91 -13.35 -1.42
CA GLY A 73 -23.77 -14.21 -1.73
C GLY A 73 -22.84 -13.52 -2.74
N HIS A 74 -21.53 -13.74 -2.61
CA HIS A 74 -20.52 -13.09 -3.46
C HIS A 74 -20.94 -13.14 -4.94
N VAL A 75 -21.17 -11.96 -5.53
CA VAL A 75 -21.67 -11.82 -6.92
C VAL A 75 -20.69 -12.43 -7.93
N SER A 76 -19.46 -12.67 -7.49
CA SER A 76 -18.35 -13.30 -8.21
C SER A 76 -18.41 -14.82 -8.29
N LYS A 77 -19.52 -15.49 -7.91
CA LYS A 77 -19.65 -16.94 -8.18
C LYS A 77 -19.60 -17.17 -9.69
N ASN A 78 -18.42 -17.58 -10.15
CA ASN A 78 -18.13 -17.96 -11.52
C ASN A 78 -19.12 -19.04 -11.92
N THR A 79 -20.12 -18.66 -12.71
CA THR A 79 -20.90 -19.65 -13.44
C THR A 79 -19.93 -20.24 -14.46
N ILE A 80 -19.69 -21.55 -14.41
CA ILE A 80 -18.97 -22.23 -15.48
C ILE A 80 -19.83 -22.04 -16.72
N VAL A 81 -19.34 -21.23 -17.64
CA VAL A 81 -20.01 -20.97 -18.91
C VAL A 81 -19.41 -21.93 -19.92
N GLU A 82 -20.19 -22.94 -20.32
CA GLU A 82 -19.81 -23.85 -21.38
C GLU A 82 -19.85 -23.13 -22.73
N GLU A 83 -18.87 -23.43 -23.57
CA GLU A 83 -18.77 -22.85 -24.90
C GLU A 83 -19.75 -23.54 -25.85
N THR A 84 -20.51 -22.75 -26.61
CA THR A 84 -21.48 -23.24 -27.60
C THR A 84 -21.01 -22.89 -29.01
N THR A 85 -21.54 -23.56 -30.03
CA THR A 85 -21.24 -23.31 -31.45
C THR A 85 -21.83 -22.01 -31.99
N ALA A 86 -22.44 -21.18 -31.14
CA ALA A 86 -23.04 -19.91 -31.53
C ALA A 86 -21.97 -18.94 -32.05
N ASN A 87 -22.30 -18.17 -33.09
CA ASN A 87 -21.45 -17.14 -33.65
C ASN A 87 -22.24 -15.84 -33.88
N ASN A 88 -21.53 -14.76 -34.17
CA ASN A 88 -22.13 -13.44 -34.40
C ASN A 88 -22.42 -13.15 -35.89
N ARG A 89 -22.41 -14.15 -36.77
CA ARG A 89 -22.57 -13.93 -38.23
C ARG A 89 -23.91 -13.30 -38.61
N GLU A 90 -24.96 -13.63 -37.87
CA GLU A 90 -26.34 -13.19 -38.12
C GLU A 90 -26.82 -12.08 -37.16
N ILE A 91 -25.91 -11.49 -36.38
CA ILE A 91 -26.20 -10.39 -35.46
C ILE A 91 -26.05 -9.08 -36.23
N ILE A 92 -27.10 -8.27 -36.25
CA ILE A 92 -27.11 -6.97 -36.92
C ILE A 92 -27.26 -5.89 -35.85
N ASP A 93 -26.35 -4.92 -35.83
CA ASP A 93 -26.40 -3.82 -34.87
C ASP A 93 -27.46 -2.79 -35.28
N ASP A 94 -28.69 -3.02 -34.85
CA ASP A 94 -29.83 -2.12 -35.06
C ASP A 94 -30.32 -1.54 -33.72
N ALA A 95 -30.69 -0.27 -33.72
CA ALA A 95 -31.28 0.40 -32.56
C ALA A 95 -32.61 -0.27 -32.12
N ALA A 96 -33.30 -0.94 -33.04
CA ALA A 96 -34.54 -1.67 -32.77
C ALA A 96 -34.35 -2.99 -31.99
N VAL A 97 -33.11 -3.42 -31.72
CA VAL A 97 -32.81 -4.67 -31.01
C VAL A 97 -33.31 -4.65 -29.56
N GLN A 98 -33.26 -3.48 -28.91
CA GLN A 98 -33.84 -3.30 -27.59
C GLN A 98 -35.23 -2.68 -27.68
N LYS A 99 -36.26 -3.49 -27.42
CA LYS A 99 -37.66 -3.06 -27.53
C LYS A 99 -38.09 -2.06 -26.45
N LEU A 100 -37.40 -2.09 -25.31
CA LEU A 100 -37.72 -1.26 -24.14
C LEU A 100 -37.22 0.18 -24.33
N SER A 101 -38.13 1.14 -24.21
CA SER A 101 -37.78 2.56 -24.35
C SER A 101 -37.00 3.10 -23.14
N TYR A 102 -36.36 4.25 -23.31
CA TYR A 102 -35.63 4.89 -22.20
C TYR A 102 -36.56 5.24 -21.02
N GLU A 103 -37.76 5.73 -21.32
CA GLU A 103 -38.76 6.10 -20.32
C GLU A 103 -39.26 4.89 -19.52
N GLU A 104 -39.50 3.77 -20.21
CA GLU A 104 -39.86 2.50 -19.58
C GLU A 104 -38.74 1.99 -18.66
N VAL A 105 -37.48 2.13 -19.07
CA VAL A 105 -36.33 1.77 -18.22
C VAL A 105 -36.24 2.66 -16.99
N ILE A 106 -36.61 3.95 -17.07
CA ILE A 106 -36.70 4.82 -15.89
C ILE A 106 -37.82 4.32 -14.97
N ARG A 107 -39.00 4.04 -15.49
CA ARG A 107 -40.12 3.52 -14.69
C ARG A 107 -39.78 2.20 -14.00
N LEU A 108 -39.06 1.29 -14.67
CA LEU A 108 -38.58 0.05 -14.06
C LEU A 108 -37.59 0.32 -12.90
N LYS A 109 -36.74 1.34 -13.03
CA LYS A 109 -35.84 1.74 -11.94
C LYS A 109 -36.61 2.34 -10.76
N GLU A 110 -37.58 3.21 -11.02
CA GLU A 110 -38.45 3.80 -10.00
C GLU A 110 -39.26 2.71 -9.27
N GLN A 111 -39.77 1.72 -10.01
CA GLN A 111 -40.45 0.55 -9.43
C GLN A 111 -39.50 -0.32 -8.59
N GLY A 112 -38.24 -0.47 -9.01
CA GLY A 112 -37.19 -1.09 -8.22
C GLY A 112 -36.77 -0.27 -7.00
N GLU A 113 -36.83 1.06 -7.07
CA GLU A 113 -36.65 1.97 -5.92
C GLU A 113 -37.77 1.83 -4.91
N GLN A 114 -39.02 1.72 -5.37
CA GLN A 114 -40.20 1.51 -4.53
C GLN A 114 -40.29 0.07 -3.98
N GLY A 115 -39.33 -0.80 -4.29
CA GLY A 115 -39.32 -2.21 -3.86
C GLY A 115 -40.50 -3.03 -4.40
N LYS A 116 -41.07 -2.64 -5.54
CA LYS A 116 -42.18 -3.36 -6.20
C LYS A 116 -41.70 -4.48 -7.12
N LEU A 117 -40.51 -4.32 -7.72
CA LEU A 117 -39.82 -5.35 -8.50
C LEU A 117 -38.43 -5.61 -7.90
N GLY A 118 -38.03 -6.88 -7.88
CA GLY A 118 -36.66 -7.26 -7.53
C GLY A 118 -35.67 -6.87 -8.62
N THR A 119 -34.42 -6.59 -8.25
CA THR A 119 -33.37 -6.26 -9.24
C THR A 119 -33.20 -7.35 -10.29
N GLU A 120 -33.31 -8.62 -9.89
CA GLU A 120 -33.21 -9.78 -10.78
C GLU A 120 -34.33 -9.81 -11.83
N GLU A 121 -35.54 -9.41 -11.44
CA GLU A 121 -36.70 -9.35 -12.33
C GLU A 121 -36.54 -8.24 -13.38
N ILE A 122 -36.01 -7.09 -12.98
CA ILE A 122 -35.67 -6.00 -13.90
C ILE A 122 -34.66 -6.48 -14.94
N ILE A 123 -33.62 -7.20 -14.50
CA ILE A 123 -32.60 -7.74 -15.41
C ILE A 123 -33.22 -8.76 -16.36
N LYS A 124 -34.10 -9.64 -15.86
CA LYS A 124 -34.80 -10.63 -16.69
C LYS A 124 -35.68 -9.96 -17.75
N LEU A 125 -36.49 -8.98 -17.37
CA LEU A 125 -37.30 -8.18 -18.30
C LEU A 125 -36.45 -7.50 -19.37
N MET A 126 -35.28 -6.95 -19.00
CA MET A 126 -34.35 -6.35 -19.96
C MET A 126 -33.68 -7.36 -20.91
N VAL A 127 -33.50 -8.61 -20.46
CA VAL A 127 -32.97 -9.69 -21.29
C VAL A 127 -34.05 -10.18 -22.25
N ASP A 128 -35.27 -10.38 -21.75
CA ASP A 128 -36.42 -10.84 -22.55
C ASP A 128 -36.83 -9.81 -23.61
N SER A 129 -36.61 -8.52 -23.35
CA SER A 129 -36.88 -7.44 -24.31
C SER A 129 -35.87 -7.36 -25.46
N HIS A 130 -34.72 -8.02 -25.34
CA HIS A 130 -33.66 -7.98 -26.32
C HIS A 130 -33.87 -9.08 -27.36
N SER A 131 -34.34 -8.70 -28.55
CA SER A 131 -34.73 -9.65 -29.62
C SER A 131 -33.61 -10.59 -30.04
N GLU A 132 -32.37 -10.09 -30.10
CA GLU A 132 -31.21 -10.86 -30.56
C GLU A 132 -30.38 -11.48 -29.42
N PHE A 133 -30.92 -11.60 -28.21
CA PHE A 133 -30.15 -12.10 -27.07
C PHE A 133 -29.82 -13.59 -27.22
N SER A 134 -30.72 -14.36 -27.84
CA SER A 134 -30.56 -15.79 -28.11
C SER A 134 -29.42 -16.10 -29.08
N LYS A 135 -29.20 -15.23 -30.08
CA LYS A 135 -28.15 -15.37 -31.10
C LYS A 135 -26.73 -15.21 -30.54
N LYS A 136 -26.58 -14.62 -29.36
CA LYS A 136 -25.28 -14.33 -28.74
C LYS A 136 -24.60 -15.61 -28.23
N THR A 137 -23.27 -15.60 -28.24
CA THR A 137 -22.48 -16.63 -27.56
C THR A 137 -22.73 -16.60 -26.05
N GLU A 138 -22.50 -17.71 -25.36
CA GLU A 138 -22.71 -17.77 -23.91
C GLU A 138 -21.83 -16.77 -23.14
N TYR A 139 -20.59 -16.55 -23.58
CA TYR A 139 -19.73 -15.50 -23.02
C TYR A 139 -20.29 -14.10 -23.24
N SER A 140 -20.89 -13.83 -24.40
CA SER A 140 -21.53 -12.55 -24.71
C SER A 140 -22.79 -12.33 -23.87
N LYS A 141 -23.59 -13.38 -23.66
CA LYS A 141 -24.75 -13.37 -22.75
C LYS A 141 -24.31 -13.08 -21.31
N ALA A 142 -23.30 -13.80 -20.81
CA ALA A 142 -22.74 -13.57 -19.48
C ALA A 142 -22.21 -12.14 -19.30
N LYS A 143 -21.42 -11.64 -20.27
CA LYS A 143 -20.91 -10.25 -20.27
C LYS A 143 -22.04 -9.22 -20.28
N TYR A 144 -23.11 -9.47 -21.04
CA TYR A 144 -24.28 -8.60 -21.08
C TYR A 144 -24.99 -8.56 -19.72
N ILE A 145 -25.25 -9.73 -19.13
CA ILE A 145 -25.90 -9.85 -17.81
C ILE A 145 -25.05 -9.17 -16.73
N GLU A 146 -23.74 -9.41 -16.70
CA GLU A 146 -22.83 -8.80 -15.72
C GLU A 146 -22.83 -7.27 -15.82
N ARG A 147 -22.84 -6.72 -17.04
CA ARG A 147 -22.96 -5.27 -17.27
C ARG A 147 -24.28 -4.71 -16.75
N LYS A 148 -25.39 -5.44 -16.90
CA LYS A 148 -26.70 -5.04 -16.34
C LYS A 148 -26.68 -5.13 -14.81
N LYS A 149 -26.16 -6.23 -14.25
CA LYS A 149 -25.96 -6.38 -12.80
C LYS A 149 -25.19 -5.19 -12.21
N LYS A 150 -24.03 -4.83 -12.77
CA LYS A 150 -23.25 -3.66 -12.31
C LYS A 150 -23.99 -2.32 -12.38
N LYS A 151 -24.98 -2.18 -13.27
CA LYS A 151 -25.74 -0.94 -13.47
C LYS A 151 -26.97 -0.85 -12.57
N PHE A 152 -27.66 -1.96 -12.33
CA PHE A 152 -28.96 -2.00 -11.65
C PHE A 152 -28.90 -2.57 -10.23
N MET A 153 -27.92 -3.41 -9.91
CA MET A 153 -27.75 -3.94 -8.55
C MET A 153 -27.31 -2.85 -7.58
N LYS A 154 -28.14 -2.63 -6.58
CA LYS A 154 -27.88 -1.77 -5.41
C LYS A 154 -27.12 -2.55 -4.35
N VAL A 155 -26.03 -3.18 -4.77
CA VAL A 155 -25.15 -3.94 -3.89
C VAL A 155 -23.95 -3.07 -3.51
N PHE A 156 -23.44 -3.23 -2.31
CA PHE A 156 -22.16 -2.67 -1.91
C PHE A 156 -21.44 -3.63 -0.96
N THR A 157 -20.12 -3.50 -0.86
CA THR A 157 -19.30 -4.30 0.06
C THR A 157 -18.55 -3.37 1.02
N PRO A 158 -18.79 -3.43 2.34
CA PRO A 158 -17.94 -2.79 3.32
C PRO A 158 -16.61 -3.53 3.40
N VAL A 159 -15.53 -2.79 3.23
CA VAL A 159 -14.16 -3.27 3.25
C VAL A 159 -13.43 -2.53 4.38
N ARG A 160 -12.63 -3.27 5.13
CA ARG A 160 -11.79 -2.70 6.19
C ARG A 160 -10.75 -1.77 5.56
N PRO A 161 -10.51 -0.58 6.12
CA PRO A 161 -9.35 0.22 5.78
C PRO A 161 -8.06 -0.49 6.21
N THR A 162 -7.36 -1.03 5.23
CA THR A 162 -5.99 -1.56 5.33
C THR A 162 -5.10 -0.78 4.36
N ILE A 163 -3.78 -0.82 4.53
CA ILE A 163 -2.88 -0.16 3.57
C ILE A 163 -3.16 -0.58 2.14
N SER A 164 -3.28 -1.88 1.85
CA SER A 164 -3.59 -2.35 0.49
C SER A 164 -4.82 -1.66 -0.09
N THR A 165 -5.93 -1.65 0.66
CA THR A 165 -7.19 -1.05 0.20
C THR A 165 -7.13 0.47 0.08
N MET A 166 -6.34 1.13 0.95
CA MET A 166 -6.15 2.58 0.88
C MET A 166 -5.30 2.96 -0.32
N VAL A 167 -4.20 2.25 -0.58
CA VAL A 167 -3.37 2.45 -1.77
C VAL A 167 -4.22 2.31 -3.02
N ASP A 168 -4.99 1.23 -3.15
CA ASP A 168 -5.85 0.99 -4.31
C ASP A 168 -6.89 2.10 -4.49
N TYR A 169 -7.49 2.57 -3.39
CA TYR A 169 -8.45 3.67 -3.40
C TYR A 169 -7.82 4.99 -3.87
N PHE A 170 -6.68 5.39 -3.29
CA PHE A 170 -6.02 6.64 -3.63
C PHE A 170 -5.40 6.58 -5.03
N PHE A 171 -4.79 5.47 -5.40
CA PHE A 171 -4.22 5.26 -6.74
C PHE A 171 -5.29 5.36 -7.83
N SER A 172 -6.47 4.78 -7.59
CA SER A 172 -7.57 4.83 -8.56
C SER A 172 -8.26 6.19 -8.63
N LYS A 173 -8.39 6.89 -7.50
CA LYS A 173 -9.20 8.12 -7.41
C LYS A 173 -8.39 9.40 -7.56
N ASN A 174 -7.24 9.49 -6.90
CA ASN A 174 -6.38 10.67 -6.84
C ASN A 174 -4.89 10.24 -6.73
N PRO A 175 -4.31 9.68 -7.79
CA PRO A 175 -2.95 9.14 -7.73
C PRO A 175 -1.89 10.21 -7.42
N ASP A 176 -2.08 11.46 -7.85
CA ASP A 176 -1.15 12.56 -7.61
C ASP A 176 -0.90 12.80 -6.10
N LYS A 177 -1.94 12.61 -5.27
CA LYS A 177 -1.86 12.80 -3.81
C LYS A 177 -0.89 11.84 -3.13
N ILE A 178 -0.73 10.64 -3.70
CA ILE A 178 0.20 9.63 -3.22
C ILE A 178 1.43 9.52 -4.12
N LYS A 179 1.68 10.53 -4.96
CA LYS A 179 2.77 10.56 -5.95
C LYS A 179 2.80 9.32 -6.84
N HIS A 180 1.63 8.83 -7.24
CA HIS A 180 1.45 7.61 -8.05
C HIS A 180 2.05 6.33 -7.42
N LEU A 181 2.28 6.31 -6.11
CA LEU A 181 2.82 5.14 -5.42
C LEU A 181 1.84 3.97 -5.52
N ARG A 182 2.29 2.85 -6.09
CA ARG A 182 1.49 1.62 -6.24
C ARG A 182 1.82 0.62 -5.13
N ILE A 183 0.92 -0.34 -4.90
CA ILE A 183 1.02 -1.31 -3.81
C ILE A 183 2.28 -2.20 -3.90
N ASP A 184 2.69 -2.61 -5.09
CA ASP A 184 3.91 -3.40 -5.33
C ASP A 184 5.17 -2.59 -4.99
N THR A 185 5.24 -1.33 -5.46
CA THR A 185 6.36 -0.43 -5.15
C THR A 185 6.43 -0.10 -3.66
N LEU A 186 5.28 0.18 -3.02
CA LEU A 186 5.20 0.40 -1.57
C LEU A 186 5.63 -0.85 -0.79
N SER A 187 5.22 -2.03 -1.24
CA SER A 187 5.61 -3.30 -0.61
C SER A 187 7.11 -3.50 -0.68
N GLN A 188 7.73 -3.27 -1.84
CA GLN A 188 9.19 -3.31 -2.00
C GLN A 188 9.88 -2.28 -1.12
N LEU A 189 9.39 -1.04 -1.08
CA LEU A 189 9.94 0.04 -0.25
C LEU A 189 10.02 -0.38 1.22
N LEU A 190 8.93 -0.91 1.78
CA LEU A 190 8.88 -1.32 3.19
C LEU A 190 9.78 -2.53 3.48
N CYS A 191 9.92 -3.44 2.51
CA CYS A 191 10.81 -4.60 2.63
C CYS A 191 12.29 -4.20 2.54
N LEU A 192 12.66 -3.36 1.58
CA LEU A 192 14.03 -2.88 1.38
C LEU A 192 14.49 -1.98 2.52
N ALA A 193 13.58 -1.21 3.12
CA ALA A 193 13.84 -0.42 4.32
C ALA A 193 13.84 -1.27 5.61
N ASN A 194 13.61 -2.59 5.52
CA ASN A 194 13.55 -3.52 6.64
C ASN A 194 12.62 -3.04 7.77
N VAL A 195 11.42 -2.54 7.42
CA VAL A 195 10.47 -2.03 8.42
C VAL A 195 9.85 -3.20 9.19
N HIS A 196 10.06 -3.24 10.50
CA HIS A 196 9.44 -4.21 11.41
C HIS A 196 9.26 -3.62 12.82
N ALA A 197 8.53 -4.34 13.68
CA ALA A 197 8.32 -3.97 15.07
C ALA A 197 9.64 -3.68 15.81
N ASN A 198 9.61 -2.67 16.69
CA ASN A 198 10.72 -2.16 17.51
C ASN A 198 11.78 -1.33 16.78
N ASN A 199 11.66 -1.09 15.47
CA ASN A 199 12.58 -0.19 14.78
C ASN A 199 12.39 1.26 15.21
N LYS A 200 13.49 2.02 15.23
CA LYS A 200 13.47 3.48 15.23
C LYS A 200 13.67 3.99 13.80
N MET A 201 12.58 4.37 13.14
CA MET A 201 12.62 4.74 11.72
C MET A 201 12.57 6.25 11.52
N LEU A 202 13.36 6.74 10.56
CA LEU A 202 13.30 8.12 10.06
C LEU A 202 12.61 8.14 8.70
N VAL A 203 11.61 8.99 8.52
CA VAL A 203 10.88 9.08 7.26
C VAL A 203 10.65 10.53 6.86
N VAL A 204 10.81 10.84 5.57
CA VAL A 204 10.36 12.10 4.97
C VAL A 204 9.20 11.74 4.04
N ASP A 205 7.99 12.20 4.35
CA ASP A 205 6.78 11.74 3.65
C ASP A 205 5.92 12.89 3.13
N ASP A 206 5.76 12.92 1.81
CA ASP A 206 4.89 13.83 1.06
C ASP A 206 3.83 13.04 0.24
N THR A 207 3.47 11.83 0.68
CA THR A 207 2.45 10.94 0.08
C THR A 207 1.12 10.96 0.83
N GLN A 208 0.75 12.12 1.38
CA GLN A 208 -0.39 12.27 2.30
C GLN A 208 -0.36 11.36 3.55
N GLY A 209 0.85 10.94 3.97
CA GLY A 209 1.03 10.03 5.09
C GLY A 209 0.81 8.56 4.75
N LEU A 210 0.77 8.19 3.46
CA LEU A 210 0.59 6.79 3.05
C LEU A 210 1.76 5.91 3.50
N ILE A 211 3.00 6.38 3.30
CA ILE A 211 4.20 5.66 3.74
C ILE A 211 4.25 5.59 5.26
N VAL A 212 4.01 6.72 5.95
CA VAL A 212 3.94 6.76 7.43
C VAL A 212 2.89 5.79 7.97
N ALA A 213 1.67 5.82 7.42
CA ALA A 213 0.61 4.89 7.81
C ALA A 213 1.02 3.43 7.60
N SER A 214 1.76 3.15 6.53
CA SER A 214 2.21 1.79 6.22
C SER A 214 3.28 1.27 7.18
N MET A 215 4.15 2.16 7.63
CA MET A 215 5.12 1.84 8.67
C MET A 215 4.42 1.56 9.99
N LEU A 216 3.45 2.39 10.38
CA LEU A 216 2.68 2.22 11.62
C LEU A 216 1.87 0.91 11.62
N GLU A 217 1.21 0.56 10.50
CA GLU A 217 0.50 -0.72 10.38
C GLU A 217 1.47 -1.90 10.54
N ARG A 218 2.65 -1.85 9.90
CA ARG A 218 3.63 -2.94 9.95
C ARG A 218 4.35 -3.05 11.30
N MET A 219 4.56 -1.94 11.99
CA MET A 219 5.22 -1.88 13.30
C MET A 219 4.27 -2.22 14.45
N GLY A 220 2.95 -2.06 14.26
CA GLY A 220 1.93 -2.49 15.21
C GLY A 220 1.99 -1.81 16.59
N GLY A 221 2.52 -0.58 16.66
CA GLY A 221 2.69 0.14 17.93
C GLY A 221 3.98 -0.15 18.69
N HIS A 222 4.91 -0.89 18.08
CA HIS A 222 6.23 -1.18 18.66
C HIS A 222 7.34 -0.41 17.93
N GLY A 223 8.15 0.34 18.68
CA GLY A 223 9.23 1.16 18.14
C GLY A 223 8.82 2.64 18.04
N GLN A 224 9.49 3.37 17.16
CA GLN A 224 9.28 4.81 16.99
C GLN A 224 9.42 5.21 15.53
N VAL A 225 8.55 6.11 15.06
CA VAL A 225 8.63 6.68 13.71
C VAL A 225 8.75 8.19 13.85
N VAL A 226 9.87 8.75 13.37
CA VAL A 226 10.07 10.19 13.28
C VAL A 226 9.84 10.62 11.83
N ALA A 227 8.75 11.35 11.59
CA ALA A 227 8.28 11.75 10.28
C ALA A 227 8.52 13.25 10.04
N ILE A 228 9.34 13.56 9.04
CA ILE A 228 9.68 14.90 8.63
C ILE A 228 8.78 15.36 7.47
N HIS A 229 8.30 16.62 7.54
CA HIS A 229 7.41 17.22 6.53
C HIS A 229 7.82 18.66 6.19
N GLU A 230 7.48 19.13 4.98
CA GLU A 230 7.97 20.42 4.45
C GLU A 230 7.30 21.66 5.06
N GLY A 231 6.02 21.59 5.45
CA GLY A 231 5.28 22.71 6.05
C GLY A 231 5.32 22.75 7.58
N ASP A 232 4.67 23.75 8.19
CA ASP A 232 4.53 23.83 9.66
C ASP A 232 3.70 22.67 10.25
N HIS A 233 2.76 22.17 9.45
CA HIS A 233 1.88 21.06 9.81
C HIS A 233 2.04 19.93 8.79
N HIS A 234 2.02 18.70 9.29
CA HIS A 234 2.02 17.52 8.44
C HIS A 234 0.68 17.37 7.70
N ASN A 235 0.73 16.84 6.48
CA ASN A 235 -0.46 16.50 5.71
C ASN A 235 -0.65 14.98 5.69
N TYR A 236 -1.02 14.38 6.82
CA TYR A 236 -1.17 12.92 6.94
C TYR A 236 -2.65 12.50 7.00
N ASP A 237 -3.40 12.82 5.94
CA ASP A 237 -4.82 12.50 5.86
C ASP A 237 -5.10 11.00 5.87
N VAL A 238 -4.20 10.17 5.31
CA VAL A 238 -4.38 8.71 5.27
C VAL A 238 -4.50 8.12 6.68
N LEU A 239 -3.73 8.63 7.66
CA LEU A 239 -3.77 8.18 9.06
C LEU A 239 -5.17 8.30 9.67
N ARG A 240 -5.95 9.31 9.26
CA ARG A 240 -7.31 9.55 9.76
C ARG A 240 -8.26 8.42 9.35
N TYR A 241 -8.01 7.78 8.21
CA TYR A 241 -8.87 6.73 7.66
C TYR A 241 -8.51 5.33 8.15
N MET A 242 -7.30 5.13 8.67
CA MET A 242 -6.77 3.82 9.08
C MET A 242 -7.32 3.30 10.42
N ASN A 243 -8.04 4.13 11.19
CA ASN A 243 -8.63 3.76 12.48
C ASN A 243 -7.65 3.26 13.56
N PHE A 244 -6.35 3.57 13.44
CA PHE A 244 -5.32 3.12 14.37
C PHE A 244 -5.67 3.40 15.83
N SER A 245 -5.31 2.45 16.70
CA SER A 245 -5.40 2.63 18.15
C SER A 245 -4.48 3.76 18.62
N LYS A 246 -4.75 4.27 19.82
CA LYS A 246 -3.91 5.33 20.40
C LYS A 246 -2.47 4.86 20.63
N GLU A 247 -2.29 3.58 21.00
CA GLU A 247 -0.98 2.95 21.16
C GLU A 247 -0.14 3.02 19.88
N ILE A 248 -0.75 2.75 18.72
CA ILE A 248 -0.07 2.87 17.42
C ILE A 248 0.23 4.34 17.10
N GLN A 249 -0.73 5.24 17.33
CA GLN A 249 -0.55 6.67 17.05
C GLN A 249 0.54 7.32 17.93
N ASP A 250 0.69 6.88 19.18
CA ASP A 250 1.67 7.40 20.14
C ASP A 250 3.13 7.05 19.76
N THR A 251 3.34 6.17 18.77
CA THR A 251 4.68 5.86 18.22
C THR A 251 5.14 6.85 17.14
N LEU A 252 4.23 7.68 16.61
CA LEU A 252 4.52 8.68 15.60
C LEU A 252 4.96 10.01 16.23
N TYR A 253 6.07 10.54 15.74
CA TYR A 253 6.59 11.85 16.09
C TYR A 253 6.81 12.65 14.82
N THR A 254 6.39 13.91 14.79
CA THR A 254 6.42 14.73 13.58
C THR A 254 7.31 15.94 13.76
N VAL A 255 8.17 16.22 12.77
CA VAL A 255 9.11 17.35 12.81
C VAL A 255 9.05 18.13 11.48
N PRO A 256 8.80 19.45 11.50
CA PRO A 256 8.93 20.28 10.30
C PRO A 256 10.38 20.27 9.78
N PHE A 257 10.58 20.21 8.47
CA PHE A 257 11.90 20.16 7.85
C PHE A 257 12.75 21.39 8.22
N ALA A 258 12.12 22.55 8.42
CA ALA A 258 12.75 23.79 8.87
C ALA A 258 13.41 23.68 10.26
N LEU A 259 12.97 22.75 11.12
CA LEU A 259 13.48 22.56 12.48
C LEU A 259 14.46 21.39 12.60
N VAL A 260 14.87 20.79 11.48
CA VAL A 260 15.83 19.67 11.45
C VAL A 260 17.25 20.13 11.80
N ASP A 261 17.57 21.39 11.51
CA ASP A 261 18.86 21.99 11.82
C ASP A 261 18.99 22.20 13.35
N PRO A 262 20.00 21.61 14.01
CA PRO A 262 20.22 21.80 15.44
C PRO A 262 20.43 23.27 15.85
N GLU A 263 20.94 24.12 14.96
CA GLU A 263 21.19 25.53 15.27
C GLU A 263 19.90 26.38 15.35
N THR A 264 18.81 25.88 14.78
CA THR A 264 17.53 26.59 14.80
C THR A 264 16.96 26.60 16.22
N GLN A 265 16.62 27.77 16.77
CA GLN A 265 16.05 27.84 18.12
C GLN A 265 14.60 27.35 18.13
N ASP A 266 14.22 26.64 19.20
CA ASP A 266 12.81 26.29 19.44
C ASP A 266 11.99 27.56 19.74
N GLU A 267 10.71 27.54 19.38
CA GLU A 267 9.77 28.58 19.77
C GLU A 267 9.72 28.67 21.31
N PRO A 268 9.93 29.84 21.92
CA PRO A 268 9.88 29.98 23.37
C PRO A 268 8.47 29.74 23.89
N PHE A 269 8.36 28.95 24.96
CA PHE A 269 7.10 28.73 25.68
C PHE A 269 7.26 29.13 27.14
N GLU A 270 6.40 30.03 27.60
CA GLU A 270 6.36 30.46 29.00
C GLU A 270 5.78 29.35 29.88
N VAL A 271 6.65 28.67 30.62
CA VAL A 271 6.23 27.69 31.62
C VAL A 271 5.79 28.43 32.88
N LEU A 272 4.49 28.39 33.19
CA LEU A 272 3.93 28.95 34.41
C LEU A 272 4.41 28.14 35.61
N THR A 273 4.69 28.82 36.71
CA THR A 273 4.92 28.18 38.01
C THR A 273 3.65 27.54 38.54
N ASP A 274 3.77 26.57 39.44
CA ASP A 274 2.61 25.86 40.02
C ASP A 274 1.64 26.83 40.72
N GLU A 275 2.17 27.90 41.33
CA GLU A 275 1.38 28.97 41.97
C GLU A 275 0.59 29.79 40.96
N GLN A 276 1.23 30.20 39.85
CA GLN A 276 0.57 30.93 38.76
C GLN A 276 -0.44 30.07 38.02
N PHE A 277 -0.20 28.76 37.93
CA PHE A 277 -1.13 27.83 37.29
C PHE A 277 -2.37 27.59 38.18
N ALA A 278 -2.19 27.52 39.50
CA ALA A 278 -3.28 27.35 40.45
C ALA A 278 -4.23 28.56 40.50
N THR A 279 -3.73 29.77 40.24
CA THR A 279 -4.54 31.00 40.22
C THR A 279 -5.33 31.19 38.93
N LEU A 280 -5.06 30.44 37.86
CA LEU A 280 -5.82 30.52 36.62
C LEU A 280 -7.26 30.02 36.79
N GLU A 281 -8.19 30.70 36.14
CA GLU A 281 -9.56 30.21 35.93
C GLU A 281 -9.60 28.98 35.00
N ASP A 282 -10.72 28.27 34.98
CA ASP A 282 -10.85 26.97 34.30
C ASP A 282 -10.59 27.01 32.78
N ASP A 283 -11.08 28.03 32.07
CA ASP A 283 -10.90 28.16 30.62
C ASP A 283 -9.46 28.53 30.20
N PRO A 284 -8.81 29.54 30.83
CA PRO A 284 -7.38 29.79 30.67
C PRO A 284 -6.52 28.57 31.02
N ARG A 285 -6.86 27.85 32.10
CA ARG A 285 -6.15 26.65 32.53
C ARG A 285 -6.20 25.55 31.47
N ARG A 286 -7.38 25.27 30.90
CA ARG A 286 -7.54 24.30 29.79
C ARG A 286 -6.74 24.69 28.55
N THR A 287 -6.71 25.98 28.22
CA THR A 287 -5.95 26.49 27.07
C THR A 287 -4.45 26.38 27.30
N TYR A 288 -3.97 26.70 28.51
CA TYR A 288 -2.57 26.52 28.88
C TYR A 288 -2.14 25.05 28.78
N LEU A 289 -2.90 24.12 29.37
CA LEU A 289 -2.59 22.68 29.32
C LEU A 289 -2.50 22.16 27.89
N ARG A 290 -3.41 22.58 27.01
CA ARG A 290 -3.39 22.21 25.59
C ARG A 290 -2.15 22.77 24.87
N ARG A 291 -1.78 24.03 25.13
CA ARG A 291 -0.58 24.64 24.55
C ARG A 291 0.71 23.98 25.07
N LYS A 292 0.77 23.68 26.37
CA LYS A 292 1.89 22.98 27.00
C LYS A 292 2.05 21.57 26.42
N ALA A 293 0.98 20.80 26.28
CA ALA A 293 1.03 19.47 25.67
C ALA A 293 1.54 19.52 24.21
N ALA A 294 1.11 20.52 23.43
CA ALA A 294 1.60 20.71 22.07
C ALA A 294 3.09 21.09 22.02
N TYR A 295 3.53 21.95 22.95
CA TYR A 295 4.93 22.34 23.11
C TYR A 295 5.80 21.14 23.52
N ASP A 296 5.39 20.40 24.56
CA ASP A 296 6.10 19.21 25.04
C ASP A 296 6.22 18.15 23.94
N TYR A 297 5.19 17.99 23.11
CA TYR A 297 5.23 17.10 21.94
C TYR A 297 6.24 17.56 20.89
N LYS A 298 6.28 18.87 20.55
CA LYS A 298 7.27 19.42 19.61
C LYS A 298 8.70 19.21 20.12
N VAL A 299 8.96 19.58 21.38
CA VAL A 299 10.27 19.42 22.03
C VAL A 299 10.68 17.96 22.07
N LYS A 300 9.78 17.05 22.47
CA LYS A 300 10.05 15.62 22.49
C LYS A 300 10.36 15.07 21.09
N SER A 301 9.58 15.44 20.08
CA SER A 301 9.77 14.99 18.69
C SER A 301 11.13 15.43 18.15
N ARG A 302 11.50 16.69 18.41
CA ARG A 302 12.79 17.24 18.00
C ARG A 302 13.96 16.61 18.76
N ARG A 303 13.81 16.39 20.07
CA ARG A 303 14.81 15.66 20.87
C ARG A 303 15.05 14.26 20.33
N LEU A 304 14.00 13.50 20.01
CA LEU A 304 14.10 12.16 19.45
C LEU A 304 14.83 12.11 18.09
N LEU A 305 14.64 13.15 17.26
CA LEU A 305 15.40 13.32 16.02
C LEU A 305 16.89 13.50 16.29
N HIS A 306 17.25 14.39 17.22
CA HIS A 306 18.65 14.70 17.52
C HIS A 306 19.36 13.61 18.33
N GLU A 307 18.63 12.82 19.12
CA GLU A 307 19.15 11.60 19.76
C GLU A 307 19.71 10.61 18.72
N GLY A 308 19.21 10.65 17.47
CA GLY A 308 19.74 9.83 16.38
C GLY A 308 19.42 8.34 16.56
N ASP A 309 20.37 7.49 16.20
CA ASP A 309 20.26 6.02 16.25
C ASP A 309 19.08 5.44 15.45
N PHE A 310 18.85 5.98 14.25
CA PHE A 310 17.80 5.45 13.36
C PHE A 310 18.26 4.16 12.65
N ASP A 311 17.36 3.17 12.65
CA ASP A 311 17.52 1.85 12.04
C ASP A 311 17.24 1.84 10.53
N GLY A 312 16.75 2.95 9.97
CA GLY A 312 16.52 3.09 8.53
C GLY A 312 15.96 4.46 8.16
N LEU A 313 16.13 4.83 6.90
CA LEU A 313 15.66 6.09 6.33
C LEU A 313 14.83 5.85 5.08
N ILE A 314 13.61 6.36 5.08
CA ILE A 314 12.73 6.38 3.91
C ILE A 314 12.50 7.82 3.48
N ILE A 315 12.66 8.12 2.18
CA ILE A 315 12.43 9.46 1.64
C ILE A 315 11.43 9.38 0.48
N SER A 316 10.37 10.16 0.58
CA SER A 316 9.47 10.49 -0.51
C SER A 316 9.09 11.96 -0.39
N SER A 317 9.82 12.83 -1.08
CA SER A 317 9.62 14.29 -1.05
C SER A 317 9.76 14.87 -2.43
N SER A 318 9.36 16.13 -2.59
CA SER A 318 9.55 16.89 -3.84
C SER A 318 10.93 17.57 -3.88
N LEU A 319 11.67 17.49 -2.78
CA LEU A 319 13.02 18.02 -2.62
C LEU A 319 14.05 17.14 -3.34
N THR A 320 15.20 17.72 -3.68
CA THR A 320 16.33 16.97 -4.24
C THR A 320 16.80 15.90 -3.25
N PRO A 321 16.77 14.60 -3.60
CA PRO A 321 17.08 13.53 -2.65
C PRO A 321 18.48 13.63 -2.05
N GLU A 322 19.47 14.01 -2.87
CA GLU A 322 20.87 14.17 -2.44
C GLU A 322 20.99 15.12 -1.23
N SER A 323 20.32 16.28 -1.29
CA SER A 323 20.35 17.28 -0.23
C SER A 323 19.72 16.76 1.06
N VAL A 324 18.57 16.08 0.95
CA VAL A 324 17.86 15.50 2.09
C VAL A 324 18.71 14.41 2.75
N ILE A 325 19.32 13.53 1.96
CA ILE A 325 20.17 12.44 2.47
C ILE A 325 21.38 13.02 3.22
N LYS A 326 22.06 14.04 2.68
CA LYS A 326 23.20 14.68 3.35
C LYS A 326 22.84 15.26 4.72
N VAL A 327 21.65 15.84 4.85
CA VAL A 327 21.18 16.41 6.12
C VAL A 327 20.82 15.30 7.11
N LEU A 328 20.17 14.22 6.66
CA LEU A 328 19.60 13.21 7.56
C LEU A 328 20.56 12.04 7.89
N MET A 329 21.57 11.78 7.06
CA MET A 329 22.50 10.67 7.25
C MET A 329 23.28 10.72 8.56
N LYS A 330 23.41 11.90 9.18
CA LYS A 330 24.09 12.08 10.47
C LYS A 330 23.35 11.45 11.65
N TYR A 331 22.05 11.22 11.51
CA TYR A 331 21.21 10.62 12.54
C TYR A 331 21.08 9.09 12.38
N MET A 332 21.60 8.53 11.29
CA MET A 332 21.50 7.11 10.96
C MET A 332 22.63 6.28 11.57
N CYS A 333 22.31 5.08 12.07
CA CYS A 333 23.33 4.10 12.40
C CYS A 333 24.00 3.52 11.14
N GLY A 334 25.20 2.95 11.33
CA GLY A 334 25.84 2.11 10.32
C GLY A 334 25.09 0.80 10.11
N SER A 335 25.27 0.20 8.93
CA SER A 335 24.60 -1.03 8.48
C SER A 335 23.08 -0.92 8.35
N ARG A 336 22.54 0.28 8.10
CA ARG A 336 21.09 0.53 8.00
C ARG A 336 20.65 0.90 6.58
N PRO A 337 19.47 0.46 6.14
CA PRO A 337 18.98 0.75 4.79
C PRO A 337 18.54 2.21 4.64
N VAL A 338 18.84 2.78 3.47
CA VAL A 338 18.28 4.03 2.96
C VAL A 338 17.48 3.69 1.71
N VAL A 339 16.22 4.10 1.68
CA VAL A 339 15.32 3.89 0.54
C VAL A 339 14.69 5.22 0.15
N VAL A 340 14.86 5.61 -1.11
CA VAL A 340 14.30 6.83 -1.67
C VAL A 340 13.32 6.46 -2.77
N TYR A 341 12.11 6.97 -2.67
CA TYR A 341 11.07 6.83 -3.67
C TYR A 341 10.92 8.11 -4.50
N SER A 342 10.76 7.94 -5.81
CA SER A 342 10.25 8.98 -6.71
C SER A 342 9.53 8.35 -7.88
N PHE A 343 8.47 9.00 -8.37
CA PHE A 343 7.80 8.54 -9.57
C PHE A 343 8.67 8.69 -10.83
N ASN A 344 9.55 9.69 -10.85
CA ASN A 344 10.43 9.97 -11.98
C ASN A 344 11.83 9.43 -11.72
N LYS A 345 12.34 8.62 -12.65
CA LYS A 345 13.67 8.01 -12.58
C LYS A 345 14.78 9.04 -12.51
N GLU A 346 14.64 10.11 -13.30
CA GLU A 346 15.66 11.14 -13.51
C GLU A 346 16.04 11.85 -12.21
N VAL A 347 15.06 12.04 -11.31
CA VAL A 347 15.27 12.65 -9.98
C VAL A 347 16.20 11.79 -9.12
N LEU A 348 16.15 10.47 -9.28
CA LEU A 348 16.97 9.52 -8.51
C LEU A 348 18.35 9.30 -9.13
N LEU A 349 18.53 9.53 -10.44
CA LEU A 349 19.80 9.26 -11.13
C LEU A 349 20.97 10.05 -10.53
N GLN A 350 20.77 11.34 -10.23
CA GLN A 350 21.80 12.17 -9.63
C GLN A 350 22.20 11.66 -8.25
N ALA A 351 21.21 11.36 -7.40
CA ALA A 351 21.45 10.82 -6.06
C ALA A 351 22.11 9.45 -6.12
N ALA A 352 21.72 8.58 -7.06
CA ALA A 352 22.32 7.26 -7.25
C ALA A 352 23.79 7.35 -7.66
N TYR A 353 24.12 8.25 -8.60
CA TYR A 353 25.50 8.49 -9.01
C TYR A 353 26.35 9.03 -7.85
N TRP A 354 25.80 9.97 -7.08
CA TRP A 354 26.45 10.49 -5.88
C TRP A 354 26.69 9.41 -4.82
N MET A 355 25.67 8.60 -4.49
CA MET A 355 25.78 7.50 -3.53
C MET A 355 26.84 6.46 -3.92
N ARG A 356 26.95 6.13 -5.21
CA ARG A 356 27.98 5.19 -5.71
C ARG A 356 29.40 5.73 -5.57
N ARG A 357 29.58 7.05 -5.53
CA ARG A 357 30.90 7.70 -5.40
C ARG A 357 31.26 8.00 -3.95
N SER A 358 30.28 8.10 -3.07
CA SER A 358 30.53 8.31 -1.64
C SER A 358 31.04 7.03 -0.98
N THR A 359 31.86 7.17 0.05
CA THR A 359 32.30 6.07 0.92
C THR A 359 31.27 5.72 2.00
N ASP A 360 30.18 6.48 2.07
CA ASP A 360 29.14 6.36 3.10
C ASP A 360 28.06 5.32 2.77
N PHE A 361 28.00 4.86 1.52
CA PHE A 361 26.96 3.96 1.04
C PHE A 361 27.52 2.73 0.32
N LEU A 362 26.86 1.60 0.53
CA LEU A 362 27.12 0.33 -0.14
C LEU A 362 25.88 -0.09 -0.95
N ASN A 363 26.10 -0.75 -2.10
CA ASN A 363 25.05 -1.30 -2.96
C ASN A 363 23.96 -0.30 -3.35
N ALA A 364 24.38 0.88 -3.85
CA ALA A 364 23.45 1.88 -4.37
C ALA A 364 22.79 1.42 -5.69
N GLU A 365 21.56 0.91 -5.60
CA GLU A 365 20.80 0.30 -6.69
C GLU A 365 19.50 1.07 -6.96
N LEU A 366 19.17 1.19 -8.26
CA LEU A 366 17.94 1.81 -8.73
C LEU A 366 17.05 0.73 -9.35
N THR A 367 15.87 0.51 -8.78
CA THR A 367 14.95 -0.56 -9.18
C THR A 367 13.56 -0.01 -9.50
N GLU A 368 12.83 -0.72 -10.36
CA GLU A 368 11.42 -0.46 -10.68
C GLU A 368 10.65 -1.78 -10.59
N SER A 369 9.40 -1.73 -10.11
CA SER A 369 8.49 -2.87 -10.11
C SER A 369 7.42 -2.72 -11.20
N SER A 370 7.07 -3.85 -11.83
CA SER A 370 5.97 -3.94 -12.78
C SER A 370 4.90 -4.90 -12.25
N LEU A 371 3.65 -4.45 -12.24
CA LEU A 371 2.50 -5.23 -11.79
C LEU A 371 1.55 -5.49 -12.96
N ARG A 372 1.18 -6.76 -13.19
CA ARG A 372 0.24 -7.18 -14.23
C ARG A 372 -0.92 -7.98 -13.65
N GLU A 373 -2.13 -7.46 -13.84
CA GLU A 373 -3.37 -8.08 -13.39
C GLU A 373 -3.92 -8.99 -14.49
N TYR A 374 -4.50 -10.11 -14.08
CA TYR A 374 -5.09 -11.10 -14.97
C TYR A 374 -6.57 -11.27 -14.68
N GLN A 375 -7.36 -11.30 -15.74
CA GLN A 375 -8.70 -11.87 -15.67
C GLN A 375 -8.55 -13.39 -15.65
N VAL A 376 -9.07 -14.04 -14.61
CA VAL A 376 -9.02 -15.50 -14.45
C VAL A 376 -10.44 -16.03 -14.46
N LEU A 377 -10.94 -16.33 -15.66
CA LEU A 377 -12.25 -16.93 -15.90
C LEU A 377 -12.08 -18.13 -16.85
N PRO A 378 -12.86 -19.22 -16.68
CA PRO A 378 -12.81 -20.35 -17.61
C PRO A 378 -13.01 -19.92 -19.06
N GLY A 379 -12.11 -20.33 -19.95
CA GLY A 379 -12.11 -19.98 -21.38
C GLY A 379 -11.84 -18.50 -21.71
N ARG A 380 -11.55 -17.65 -20.71
CA ARG A 380 -11.41 -16.20 -20.86
C ARG A 380 -10.25 -15.63 -20.04
N MET A 381 -9.15 -16.37 -19.94
CA MET A 381 -7.97 -15.95 -19.21
C MET A 381 -7.09 -15.05 -20.07
N HIS A 382 -6.90 -13.80 -19.66
CA HIS A 382 -5.97 -12.87 -20.30
C HIS A 382 -5.57 -11.75 -19.32
N PRO A 383 -4.44 -11.07 -19.55
CA PRO A 383 -4.11 -9.85 -18.83
C PRO A 383 -5.17 -8.75 -19.04
N ASN A 384 -5.31 -7.85 -18.07
CA ASN A 384 -6.08 -6.63 -18.28
C ASN A 384 -5.42 -5.78 -19.38
N MET A 385 -6.24 -5.30 -20.33
CA MET A 385 -5.73 -4.62 -21.53
C MET A 385 -5.27 -3.18 -21.25
N MET A 386 -5.89 -2.51 -20.28
CA MET A 386 -5.52 -1.16 -19.85
C MET A 386 -5.01 -1.24 -18.42
N MET A 387 -3.75 -0.91 -18.23
CA MET A 387 -3.07 -0.92 -16.95
C MET A 387 -2.17 0.31 -16.82
N SER A 388 -1.85 0.68 -15.60
CA SER A 388 -0.87 1.71 -15.30
C SER A 388 0.55 1.18 -15.57
N CYS A 389 1.40 2.03 -16.17
CA CYS A 389 2.75 1.68 -16.59
C CYS A 389 3.65 1.23 -15.41
N GLY A 390 3.98 2.15 -14.49
CA GLY A 390 4.83 1.87 -13.33
C GLY A 390 4.28 2.48 -12.03
N GLY A 391 4.75 1.97 -10.90
CA GLY A 391 4.43 2.50 -9.55
C GLY A 391 5.46 3.49 -9.02
N GLY A 392 6.42 3.88 -9.86
CA GLY A 392 7.59 4.70 -9.54
C GLY A 392 8.86 3.86 -9.32
N TYR A 393 9.94 4.53 -8.96
CA TYR A 393 11.28 3.97 -8.84
C TYR A 393 11.77 4.05 -7.40
N LEU A 394 12.61 3.09 -7.02
CA LEU A 394 13.25 3.03 -5.71
C LEU A 394 14.76 3.09 -5.87
N LEU A 395 15.41 4.02 -5.18
CA LEU A 395 16.84 4.05 -4.98
C LEU A 395 17.13 3.50 -3.59
N THR A 396 17.90 2.43 -3.51
CA THR A 396 18.25 1.76 -2.25
C THR A 396 19.74 1.72 -2.04
N ALA A 397 20.18 1.83 -0.78
CA ALA A 397 21.56 1.68 -0.39
C ALA A 397 21.66 1.28 1.09
N LEU A 398 22.80 0.72 1.50
CA LEU A 398 23.13 0.50 2.91
C LEU A 398 24.09 1.60 3.38
N ARG A 399 23.73 2.28 4.47
CA ARG A 399 24.62 3.21 5.16
C ARG A 399 25.76 2.42 5.80
N ILE A 400 27.00 2.77 5.50
CA ILE A 400 28.20 2.19 6.11
C ILE A 400 28.96 3.30 6.83
N ILE A 401 29.49 3.05 8.02
CA ILE A 401 30.37 4.00 8.70
C ILE A 401 31.79 3.53 8.43
N ASP A 402 32.59 4.38 7.80
CA ASP A 402 33.99 4.06 7.55
C ASP A 402 34.73 3.96 8.89
N CYS A 403 35.49 2.88 9.06
CA CYS A 403 36.30 2.71 10.25
C CYS A 403 37.54 3.61 10.12
N PRO A 404 37.83 4.50 11.08
CA PRO A 404 39.08 5.24 11.08
C PRO A 404 40.22 4.26 11.35
N PHE A 405 40.79 3.71 10.27
CA PHE A 405 41.99 2.85 10.21
C PHE A 405 41.96 1.62 11.12
N ASP A 406 41.66 0.44 10.54
CA ASP A 406 41.98 -0.84 11.17
C ASP A 406 43.40 -1.30 10.74
N PRO A 407 44.38 -1.37 11.66
CA PRO A 407 45.72 -1.88 11.37
C PRO A 407 45.72 -3.32 10.83
N SER A 408 44.65 -4.09 11.03
CA SER A 408 44.50 -5.45 10.53
C SER A 408 44.28 -5.53 9.01
N LEU A 409 43.79 -4.43 8.40
CA LEU A 409 43.60 -4.27 6.96
C LEU A 409 44.82 -3.68 6.25
N ALA A 410 45.88 -3.32 6.98
CA ALA A 410 47.16 -3.01 6.38
C ALA A 410 47.64 -4.27 5.64
N LYS A 411 47.53 -4.26 4.30
CA LYS A 411 48.18 -5.25 3.45
C LYS A 411 49.64 -5.29 3.92
N ARG A 412 50.04 -6.41 4.53
CA ARG A 412 51.45 -6.69 4.73
C ARG A 412 52.03 -6.75 3.33
N ASP A 413 52.69 -5.69 2.89
CA ASP A 413 53.51 -5.74 1.71
C ASP A 413 54.42 -6.97 1.87
N GLY A 414 54.41 -7.84 0.85
CA GLY A 414 55.05 -9.16 0.89
C GLY A 414 56.58 -9.15 1.03
N THR A 415 57.16 -8.02 1.42
CA THR A 415 58.60 -7.78 1.57
C THR A 415 59.10 -8.01 2.99
N ASP A 416 58.23 -8.04 4.01
CA ASP A 416 58.66 -8.26 5.40
C ASP A 416 58.70 -9.74 5.81
N ARG A 417 59.54 -10.51 5.10
CA ARG A 417 60.02 -11.81 5.57
C ARG A 417 61.34 -11.64 6.30
N ARG A 418 61.29 -11.40 7.62
CA ARG A 418 62.21 -12.00 8.62
C ARG A 418 61.92 -11.49 10.04
N PHE A 419 61.02 -12.19 10.74
CA PHE A 419 61.28 -12.49 12.15
C PHE A 419 60.92 -13.95 12.42
N LYS A 420 61.97 -14.74 12.65
CA LYS A 420 61.92 -16.18 12.92
C LYS A 420 61.30 -16.37 14.30
N LYS A 421 60.01 -16.73 14.38
CA LYS A 421 59.36 -17.06 15.66
C LYS A 421 59.82 -18.46 16.09
N LYS A 422 60.55 -18.51 17.20
CA LYS A 422 61.00 -19.73 17.88
C LYS A 422 59.76 -20.54 18.28
N LYS A 423 59.75 -21.83 17.92
CA LYS A 423 58.67 -22.78 18.19
C LYS A 423 58.66 -23.07 19.70
N THR A 424 57.58 -22.69 20.39
CA THR A 424 57.29 -23.15 21.76
C THR A 424 56.08 -24.06 21.66
N GLU A 425 56.26 -25.33 22.00
CA GLU A 425 55.20 -26.34 22.02
C GLU A 425 54.35 -26.17 23.29
N THR A 426 53.03 -26.17 23.13
CA THR A 426 52.07 -26.44 24.21
C THR A 426 51.12 -27.55 23.78
N PRO A 427 50.72 -28.45 24.68
CA PRO A 427 50.09 -29.73 24.33
C PRO A 427 48.60 -29.57 23.98
N SER A 428 48.14 -30.40 23.04
CA SER A 428 46.74 -30.56 22.64
C SER A 428 45.94 -31.18 23.80
N ALA A 429 44.90 -30.51 24.26
CA ALA A 429 43.86 -31.09 25.10
C ALA A 429 42.68 -31.52 24.20
N ASP A 430 42.34 -32.81 24.28
CA ASP A 430 41.22 -33.43 23.58
C ASP A 430 39.88 -32.78 23.94
N SER A 431 39.08 -32.50 22.92
CA SER A 431 37.65 -32.19 23.04
C SER A 431 36.86 -33.37 22.43
N PRO A 432 35.83 -33.91 23.08
CA PRO A 432 35.12 -35.07 22.58
C PRO A 432 34.23 -34.69 21.39
N ALA A 433 34.21 -35.55 20.36
CA ALA A 433 33.32 -35.44 19.22
C ALA A 433 31.87 -35.69 19.65
N VAL A 434 30.97 -34.79 19.27
CA VAL A 434 29.52 -34.96 19.39
C VAL A 434 29.00 -35.28 17.99
N ASP A 435 28.43 -36.46 17.79
CA ASP A 435 27.84 -36.90 16.52
C ASP A 435 26.57 -36.09 16.21
N SER A 436 26.57 -35.41 15.07
CA SER A 436 25.38 -34.82 14.46
C SER A 436 24.62 -35.90 13.67
N PRO A 437 23.29 -36.06 13.83
CA PRO A 437 22.55 -37.03 13.04
C PRO A 437 22.42 -36.58 11.58
N VAL A 438 22.64 -37.51 10.66
CA VAL A 438 22.43 -37.33 9.21
C VAL A 438 20.93 -37.26 8.94
N VAL A 439 20.47 -36.18 8.32
CA VAL A 439 19.11 -36.04 7.80
C VAL A 439 19.16 -36.29 6.29
N ASP A 440 18.53 -37.38 5.84
CA ASP A 440 18.38 -37.69 4.42
C ASP A 440 17.53 -36.61 3.72
N SER A 441 18.07 -36.02 2.67
CA SER A 441 17.36 -35.10 1.79
C SER A 441 16.61 -35.92 0.72
N PRO A 442 15.33 -35.63 0.42
CA PRO A 442 14.60 -36.38 -0.61
C PRO A 442 15.08 -35.98 -2.01
N VAL A 443 15.27 -36.98 -2.87
CA VAL A 443 15.57 -36.83 -4.29
C VAL A 443 14.32 -36.31 -5.01
N VAL A 444 14.46 -35.17 -5.72
CA VAL A 444 13.44 -34.63 -6.62
C VAL A 444 13.89 -34.91 -8.05
N ASP A 445 13.18 -35.78 -8.75
CA ASP A 445 13.39 -36.01 -10.19
C ASP A 445 12.95 -34.77 -10.98
N SER A 446 13.88 -34.23 -11.78
CA SER A 446 13.63 -33.13 -12.71
C SER A 446 13.15 -33.70 -14.06
N PRO A 447 12.05 -33.21 -14.65
CA PRO A 447 11.62 -33.67 -15.97
C PRO A 447 12.51 -33.07 -17.07
N ALA A 448 12.84 -33.89 -18.06
CA ALA A 448 13.58 -33.48 -19.26
C ALA A 448 12.73 -32.53 -20.13
N ILE A 449 13.29 -31.36 -20.45
CA ILE A 449 12.72 -30.40 -21.41
C ILE A 449 13.49 -30.56 -22.72
N ASP A 450 12.82 -31.00 -23.77
CA ASP A 450 13.33 -30.99 -25.14
C ASP A 450 13.51 -29.55 -25.63
N SER A 451 14.68 -29.23 -26.17
CA SER A 451 14.98 -27.93 -26.76
C SER A 451 14.52 -27.89 -28.22
N PRO A 452 13.81 -26.85 -28.69
CA PRO A 452 13.45 -26.75 -30.11
C PRO A 452 14.66 -26.32 -30.95
N ALA A 453 14.82 -26.96 -32.11
CA ALA A 453 15.83 -26.59 -33.11
C ALA A 453 15.47 -25.23 -33.74
N ILE A 454 16.43 -24.29 -33.72
CA ILE A 454 16.34 -23.01 -34.41
C ILE A 454 16.94 -23.18 -35.81
N ASP A 455 16.12 -22.99 -36.84
CA ASP A 455 16.55 -22.94 -38.23
C ASP A 455 17.11 -21.54 -38.54
N SER A 456 18.32 -21.48 -39.11
CA SER A 456 19.01 -20.22 -39.40
C SER A 456 18.62 -19.71 -40.80
N PRO A 457 18.28 -18.42 -40.99
CA PRO A 457 17.94 -17.93 -42.32
C PRO A 457 19.20 -17.76 -43.19
N ALA A 458 19.11 -18.21 -44.44
CA ALA A 458 20.12 -18.00 -45.47
C ALA A 458 20.19 -16.51 -45.88
N VAL A 459 21.40 -15.97 -45.97
CA VAL A 459 21.68 -14.60 -46.43
C VAL A 459 22.04 -14.67 -47.91
N ASP A 460 21.20 -14.11 -48.78
CA ASP A 460 21.53 -13.90 -50.20
C ASP A 460 22.47 -12.70 -50.34
N SER A 461 23.60 -12.92 -51.02
CA SER A 461 24.56 -11.87 -51.38
C SER A 461 24.19 -11.28 -52.75
N PRO A 462 24.24 -9.95 -52.95
CA PRO A 462 23.92 -9.36 -54.25
C PRO A 462 25.08 -9.57 -55.22
N ALA A 463 24.75 -10.01 -56.44
CA ALA A 463 25.66 -10.06 -57.57
C ALA A 463 26.00 -8.64 -58.04
N MET A 464 27.30 -8.38 -58.28
CA MET A 464 27.75 -7.21 -59.05
C MET A 464 27.57 -7.52 -60.54
N GLU A 465 26.89 -6.64 -61.27
CA GLU A 465 26.94 -6.57 -62.73
C GLU A 465 27.93 -5.48 -63.15
N GLU A 466 28.78 -5.82 -64.13
CA GLU A 466 29.57 -4.89 -64.96
C GLU A 466 28.70 -4.08 -65.91
#